data_AF-A0AB37ZMF2-F1
#
_entry.id   AF-A0AB37ZMF2-F1
#
_cell.length_a   1.000
_cell.length_b   1.000
_cell.length_c   1.000
_cell.angle_alpha   90.00
_cell.angle_beta   90.00
_cell.angle_gamma   90.00
#
_symmetry.space_group_name_H-M   'P 1'
#
loop_
_entity.id
_entity.type
_entity.pdbx_description
1 polymer ?
#
loop_
_entity_poly.entity_id
_entity_poly.type
_entity_poly.pdbx_seq_one_letter_code
_entity_poly.pdbx_strand_id
1 'polypeptide(L)'
;MKRIIALSVFAFALGGCASGAVWKATGSTDEFTDKTTMMVTTGDFSAGSSIITSTLKFYPVVRKEGGQVYVGVMSGGRFKIPVGTVQMRIDQNEAWTITPQETPVSLMPAAPQYILNLPPEQAAIVKNAQEQAMINATKMMSPYTISGGDKAKKILKQMLAGKVLKYRTVGINQAASTTGEVALDPSLAESLRLAGIDAASL
;
A
#
# COMPACT_ATOMS: atom_id res chain seq x y z
N MET A 1 42.78 34.36 -48.05
CA MET A 1 41.38 34.52 -48.51
C MET A 1 40.70 33.15 -48.56
N LYS A 2 39.45 33.06 -48.06
CA LYS A 2 38.49 31.92 -48.06
C LYS A 2 38.83 30.77 -47.09
N ARG A 3 38.26 30.70 -45.87
CA ARG A 3 36.88 30.30 -45.45
C ARG A 3 36.58 28.87 -45.93
N ILE A 4 36.21 27.87 -45.12
CA ILE A 4 35.17 27.81 -44.07
C ILE A 4 35.58 26.73 -43.04
N ILE A 5 35.57 27.07 -41.75
CA ILE A 5 35.72 26.12 -40.63
C ILE A 5 34.32 25.58 -40.30
N ALA A 6 34.14 24.27 -40.38
CA ALA A 6 32.93 23.59 -39.93
C ALA A 6 32.90 23.57 -38.39
N LEU A 7 32.00 24.36 -37.79
CA LEU A 7 31.66 24.23 -36.37
C LEU A 7 30.52 23.24 -36.23
N SER A 8 30.84 22.01 -35.83
CA SER A 8 29.87 21.00 -35.43
C SER A 8 29.35 21.34 -34.04
N VAL A 9 28.06 21.61 -33.96
CA VAL A 9 27.26 21.82 -32.73
C VAL A 9 27.33 20.55 -31.87
N PHE A 10 27.96 20.63 -30.70
CA PHE A 10 27.85 19.62 -29.64
C PHE A 10 27.03 20.19 -28.49
N ALA A 11 25.70 20.16 -28.65
CA ALA A 11 24.74 20.50 -27.62
C ALA A 11 23.99 19.23 -27.21
N PHE A 12 24.60 18.39 -26.37
CA PHE A 12 23.95 17.23 -25.76
C PHE A 12 24.59 16.94 -24.40
N ALA A 13 24.01 17.50 -23.33
CA ALA A 13 24.04 16.92 -21.97
C ALA A 13 23.24 17.76 -20.96
N LEU A 14 21.98 18.10 -21.27
CA LEU A 14 21.04 18.59 -20.25
C LEU A 14 19.76 17.75 -20.34
N GLY A 15 19.92 16.47 -19.99
CA GLY A 15 18.85 15.48 -19.95
C GLY A 15 18.97 14.59 -18.72
N GLY A 16 19.41 15.15 -17.59
CA GLY A 16 19.23 14.50 -16.30
C GLY A 16 17.75 14.60 -15.92
N CYS A 17 16.93 13.68 -16.44
CA CYS A 17 15.64 13.41 -15.81
C CYS A 17 15.94 12.94 -14.39
N ALA A 18 15.86 13.85 -13.42
CA ALA A 18 15.80 13.49 -12.02
C ALA A 18 14.47 12.81 -11.75
N SER A 19 14.30 11.57 -12.23
CA SER A 19 13.28 10.67 -11.70
C SER A 19 13.79 10.22 -10.33
N GLY A 20 13.41 10.96 -9.28
CA GLY A 20 13.67 10.53 -7.91
C GLY A 20 13.06 9.15 -7.63
N ALA A 21 13.52 8.51 -6.56
CA ALA A 21 13.03 7.20 -6.12
C ALA A 21 11.49 7.13 -6.12
N VAL A 22 10.93 6.15 -6.84
CA VAL A 22 9.48 5.93 -6.95
C VAL A 22 8.91 5.39 -5.64
N TRP A 23 9.66 4.53 -4.96
CA TRP A 23 9.29 3.90 -3.69
C TRP A 23 10.09 4.49 -2.54
N LYS A 24 9.43 4.70 -1.40
CA LYS A 24 10.09 5.15 -0.17
C LYS A 24 9.60 4.40 1.05
N ALA A 25 10.54 4.13 1.95
CA ALA A 25 10.27 3.64 3.29
C ALA A 25 10.01 4.78 4.27
N THR A 26 8.92 4.69 5.02
CA THR A 26 8.56 5.60 6.12
C THR A 26 8.25 4.77 7.36
N GLY A 27 8.82 5.15 8.50
CA GLY A 27 8.53 4.55 9.80
C GLY A 27 7.68 5.46 10.67
N SER A 28 6.83 4.86 11.50
CA SER A 28 6.11 5.55 12.56
C SER A 28 6.08 4.66 13.80
N THR A 29 6.39 5.25 14.94
CA THR A 29 6.22 4.60 16.25
C THR A 29 5.01 5.21 16.92
N ASP A 30 4.08 4.36 17.33
CA ASP A 30 2.92 4.78 18.11
C ASP A 30 3.37 5.07 19.56
N GLU A 31 3.19 6.32 20.00
CA GLU A 31 3.67 6.79 21.32
C GLU A 31 2.90 6.19 22.51
N PHE A 32 1.74 5.57 22.28
CA PHE A 32 0.93 4.96 23.33
C PHE A 32 1.21 3.47 23.51
N THR A 33 1.72 2.82 22.48
CA THR A 33 1.93 1.36 22.46
C THR A 33 3.37 0.95 22.19
N ASP A 34 4.27 1.91 21.92
CA ASP A 34 5.67 1.71 21.53
C ASP A 34 5.86 0.80 20.30
N LYS A 35 4.79 0.63 19.51
CA LYS A 35 4.82 -0.22 18.32
C LYS A 35 5.34 0.57 17.12
N THR A 36 6.46 0.12 16.58
CA THR A 36 6.98 0.64 15.31
C THR A 36 6.34 -0.10 14.13
N THR A 37 5.76 0.68 13.22
CA THR A 37 5.29 0.23 11.90
C THR A 37 6.20 0.81 10.83
N MET A 38 6.67 -0.04 9.92
CA MET A 38 7.34 0.39 8.68
C MET A 38 6.38 0.28 7.50
N MET A 39 6.45 1.24 6.60
CA MET A 39 5.65 1.29 5.38
C MET A 39 6.54 1.61 4.19
N VAL A 40 6.37 0.91 3.09
CA VAL A 40 6.98 1.21 1.79
C VAL A 40 5.86 1.49 0.80
N THR A 41 5.86 2.68 0.21
CA THR A 41 4.78 3.12 -0.69
C THR A 41 5.32 4.08 -1.76
N THR A 42 4.45 4.45 -2.70
CA THR A 42 4.68 5.51 -3.68
C THR A 42 3.86 6.76 -3.33
N GLY A 43 4.04 7.85 -4.07
CA GLY A 43 3.32 9.10 -3.82
C GLY A 43 3.45 10.09 -4.96
N ASP A 44 2.74 11.20 -4.83
CA ASP A 44 2.72 12.26 -5.84
C ASP A 44 3.97 13.14 -5.72
N PHE A 45 4.50 13.30 -4.50
CA PHE A 45 5.67 14.12 -4.23
C PHE A 45 6.59 13.46 -3.21
N SER A 46 7.87 13.82 -3.27
CA SER A 46 8.91 13.28 -2.41
C SER A 46 9.64 14.44 -1.73
N ALA A 47 9.79 14.38 -0.39
CA ALA A 47 10.47 15.40 0.40
C ALA A 47 11.42 14.72 1.40
N GLY A 48 12.73 14.75 1.14
CA GLY A 48 13.72 14.03 1.96
C GLY A 48 13.46 12.52 1.96
N SER A 49 13.36 11.91 3.13
CA SER A 49 12.96 10.49 3.31
C SER A 49 11.44 10.26 3.26
N SER A 50 10.64 11.32 3.19
CA SER A 50 9.18 11.24 3.21
C SER A 50 8.58 11.19 1.80
N ILE A 51 7.38 10.63 1.75
CA ILE A 51 6.53 10.57 0.56
C ILE A 51 5.16 11.18 0.86
N ILE A 52 4.67 12.02 -0.05
CA ILE A 52 3.40 12.73 0.11
C ILE A 52 2.39 12.13 -0.86
N THR A 53 1.26 11.70 -0.31
CA THR A 53 0.14 11.12 -1.05
C THR A 53 -1.04 12.08 -1.06
N SER A 54 -1.87 12.03 -2.10
CA SER A 54 -3.05 12.90 -2.21
C SER A 54 -4.33 12.22 -1.75
N THR A 55 -5.25 13.02 -1.24
CA THR A 55 -6.62 12.61 -0.90
C THR A 55 -7.33 12.08 -2.15
N LEU A 56 -8.25 11.13 -1.98
CA LEU A 56 -9.02 10.47 -3.06
C LEU A 56 -8.18 9.68 -4.08
N LYS A 57 -6.88 9.47 -3.81
CA LYS A 57 -6.03 8.59 -4.60
C LYS A 57 -5.66 7.34 -3.82
N PHE A 58 -5.36 6.29 -4.55
CA PHE A 58 -4.91 5.01 -4.03
C PHE A 58 -3.45 4.78 -4.38
N TYR A 59 -2.71 4.10 -3.50
CA TYR A 59 -1.28 3.85 -3.66
C TYR A 59 -0.97 2.40 -3.26
N PRO A 60 -0.10 1.69 -3.99
CA PRO A 60 0.36 0.39 -3.57
C PRO A 60 1.22 0.55 -2.31
N VAL A 61 1.09 -0.39 -1.38
CA VAL A 61 1.74 -0.30 -0.08
C VAL A 61 2.26 -1.66 0.35
N VAL A 62 3.43 -1.66 0.96
CA VAL A 62 3.98 -2.77 1.74
C VAL A 62 4.12 -2.30 3.18
N ARG A 63 3.67 -3.10 4.14
CA ARG A 63 3.82 -2.80 5.57
C ARG A 63 4.56 -3.90 6.27
N LYS A 64 5.34 -3.53 7.27
CA LYS A 64 5.90 -4.45 8.26
C LYS A 64 5.51 -3.99 9.65
N GLU A 65 4.94 -4.91 10.42
CA GLU A 65 4.65 -4.73 11.84
C GLU A 65 5.11 -5.98 12.58
N GLY A 66 6.05 -5.81 13.51
CA GLY A 66 6.75 -6.93 14.13
C GLY A 66 7.42 -7.83 13.07
N GLY A 67 7.15 -9.14 13.14
CA GLY A 67 7.64 -10.14 12.18
C GLY A 67 6.74 -10.36 10.95
N GLN A 68 5.64 -9.62 10.82
CA GLN A 68 4.65 -9.82 9.77
C GLN A 68 4.81 -8.80 8.65
N VAL A 69 4.62 -9.26 7.42
CA VAL A 69 4.69 -8.45 6.21
C VAL A 69 3.34 -8.49 5.51
N TYR A 70 2.91 -7.33 5.04
CA TYR A 70 1.65 -7.10 4.35
C TYR A 70 1.89 -6.38 3.04
N VAL A 71 1.04 -6.64 2.04
CA VAL A 71 1.06 -5.96 0.75
C VAL A 71 -0.35 -5.72 0.25
N GLY A 72 -0.56 -4.61 -0.42
CA GLY A 72 -1.84 -4.27 -1.02
C GLY A 72 -1.91 -2.82 -1.45
N VAL A 73 -3.04 -2.18 -1.17
CA VAL A 73 -3.30 -0.78 -1.54
C VAL A 73 -3.83 0.00 -0.34
N MET A 74 -3.45 1.28 -0.26
CA MET A 74 -3.90 2.24 0.75
C MET A 74 -4.53 3.49 0.11
N SER A 75 -5.43 4.14 0.84
CA SER A 75 -5.85 5.51 0.54
C SER A 75 -4.76 6.51 0.89
N GLY A 76 -4.49 7.46 0.00
CA GLY A 76 -3.59 8.59 0.22
C GLY A 76 -4.23 9.76 0.95
N GLY A 77 -3.43 10.80 1.21
CA GLY A 77 -3.87 12.07 1.78
C GLY A 77 -4.19 12.01 3.26
N ARG A 78 -4.61 13.15 3.82
CA ARG A 78 -5.03 13.28 5.22
C ARG A 78 -6.42 12.67 5.46
N PHE A 79 -7.34 12.87 4.51
CA PHE A 79 -8.68 12.29 4.58
C PHE A 79 -8.70 10.97 3.83
N LYS A 80 -8.84 9.87 4.57
CA LYS A 80 -8.80 8.53 3.98
C LYS A 80 -10.19 8.10 3.53
N ILE A 81 -10.24 7.40 2.40
CA ILE A 81 -11.46 6.77 1.88
C ILE A 81 -11.31 5.24 1.89
N PRO A 82 -12.42 4.49 1.97
CA PRO A 82 -12.38 3.03 1.87
C PRO A 82 -11.77 2.57 0.53
N VAL A 83 -10.88 1.58 0.60
CA VAL A 83 -10.18 1.06 -0.60
C VAL A 83 -11.06 0.09 -1.39
N GLY A 84 -11.84 -0.75 -0.72
CA GLY A 84 -12.63 -1.80 -1.38
C GLY A 84 -11.78 -2.96 -1.88
N THR A 85 -12.30 -3.78 -2.80
CA THR A 85 -11.56 -4.95 -3.31
C THR A 85 -10.44 -4.49 -4.23
N VAL A 86 -9.26 -5.07 -4.06
CA VAL A 86 -8.06 -4.73 -4.82
C VAL A 86 -7.72 -5.87 -5.77
N GLN A 87 -7.33 -5.52 -6.99
CA GLN A 87 -6.62 -6.42 -7.87
C GLN A 87 -5.24 -5.86 -8.20
N MET A 88 -4.20 -6.67 -8.07
CA MET A 88 -2.81 -6.32 -8.33
C MET A 88 -2.24 -7.25 -9.38
N ARG A 89 -1.65 -6.70 -10.44
CA ARG A 89 -0.97 -7.46 -11.49
C ARG A 89 0.45 -6.94 -11.65
N ILE A 90 1.41 -7.85 -11.54
CA ILE A 90 2.82 -7.57 -11.81
C ILE A 90 3.12 -8.03 -13.23
N ASP A 91 3.56 -7.11 -14.08
CA ASP A 91 3.81 -7.33 -15.50
C ASP A 91 2.62 -8.02 -16.21
N GLN A 92 2.85 -9.20 -16.82
CA GLN A 92 1.85 -10.01 -17.52
C GLN A 92 1.42 -11.25 -16.70
N ASN A 93 1.76 -11.31 -15.41
CA ASN A 93 1.34 -12.41 -14.56
C ASN A 93 -0.17 -12.38 -14.32
N GLU A 94 -0.72 -13.45 -13.73
CA GLU A 94 -2.09 -13.45 -13.25
C GLU A 94 -2.30 -12.37 -12.18
N ALA A 95 -3.49 -11.75 -12.18
CA ALA A 95 -3.84 -10.74 -11.21
C ALA A 95 -4.19 -11.37 -9.85
N TRP A 96 -3.53 -10.90 -8.79
CA TRP A 96 -3.89 -11.20 -7.42
C TRP A 96 -5.12 -10.43 -7.01
N THR A 97 -6.09 -11.11 -6.40
CA THR A 97 -7.23 -10.44 -5.73
C THR A 97 -6.98 -10.40 -4.23
N ILE A 98 -7.17 -9.21 -3.65
CA ILE A 98 -7.11 -8.97 -2.21
C ILE A 98 -8.43 -8.33 -1.80
N THR A 99 -9.18 -8.99 -0.90
CA THR A 99 -10.45 -8.46 -0.41
C THR A 99 -10.28 -7.73 0.91
N PRO A 100 -11.18 -6.81 1.29
CA PRO A 100 -11.13 -6.15 2.59
C PRO A 100 -11.11 -7.13 3.77
N GLN A 101 -11.69 -8.33 3.60
CA GLN A 101 -11.73 -9.40 4.61
C GLN A 101 -10.34 -9.94 4.96
N GLU A 102 -9.38 -9.86 4.02
CA GLU A 102 -7.99 -10.26 4.23
C GLU A 102 -7.21 -9.26 5.10
N THR A 103 -7.69 -8.01 5.23
CA THR A 103 -7.05 -7.00 6.06
C THR A 103 -7.09 -7.43 7.54
N PRO A 104 -5.94 -7.51 8.23
CA PRO A 104 -5.90 -7.88 9.64
C PRO A 104 -6.63 -6.86 10.52
N VAL A 105 -7.44 -7.37 11.45
CA VAL A 105 -8.18 -6.54 12.42
C VAL A 105 -7.25 -5.82 13.41
N SER A 106 -6.05 -6.34 13.64
CA SER A 106 -5.04 -5.71 14.49
C SER A 106 -4.57 -4.35 13.96
N LEU A 107 -4.77 -4.08 12.67
CA LEU A 107 -4.46 -2.81 12.04
C LEU A 107 -5.59 -1.79 12.16
N MET A 108 -6.67 -2.14 12.87
CA MET A 108 -7.88 -1.34 12.98
C MET A 108 -8.06 -0.86 14.42
N PRO A 109 -8.65 0.33 14.63
CA PRO A 109 -9.03 0.78 15.97
C PRO A 109 -9.97 -0.23 16.64
N ALA A 110 -9.86 -0.36 17.95
CA ALA A 110 -10.78 -1.20 18.72
C ALA A 110 -12.23 -0.69 18.54
N ALA A 111 -13.14 -1.61 18.24
CA ALA A 111 -14.56 -1.27 18.11
C ALA A 111 -15.14 -0.86 19.47
N PRO A 112 -15.93 0.22 19.55
CA PRO A 112 -16.66 0.58 20.77
C PRO A 112 -17.62 -0.56 21.13
N GLN A 113 -17.56 -0.98 22.39
CA GLN A 113 -18.44 -2.02 22.93
C GLN A 113 -19.72 -1.36 23.44
N TYR A 114 -20.87 -1.74 22.89
CA TYR A 114 -22.18 -1.29 23.38
C TYR A 114 -22.72 -2.31 24.38
N ILE A 115 -23.04 -1.88 25.60
CA ILE A 115 -23.70 -2.72 26.59
C ILE A 115 -25.19 -2.72 26.26
N LEU A 116 -25.70 -3.87 25.81
CA LEU A 116 -27.13 -4.09 25.65
C LEU A 116 -27.68 -4.81 26.88
N ASN A 117 -28.77 -4.28 27.43
CA ASN A 117 -29.42 -4.82 28.61
C ASN A 117 -30.29 -6.04 28.23
N LEU A 118 -29.64 -7.12 27.78
CA LEU A 118 -30.29 -8.33 27.28
C LEU A 118 -30.26 -9.47 28.31
N PRO A 119 -31.24 -10.40 28.28
CA PRO A 119 -31.20 -11.63 29.07
C PRO A 119 -29.90 -12.42 28.83
N PRO A 120 -29.31 -13.09 29.86
CA PRO A 120 -27.98 -13.70 29.79
C PRO A 120 -27.78 -14.70 28.65
N GLU A 121 -28.83 -15.46 28.32
CA GLU A 121 -28.82 -16.47 27.25
C GLU A 121 -28.76 -15.86 25.84
N GLN A 122 -29.32 -14.66 25.66
CA GLN A 122 -29.30 -13.92 24.40
C GLN A 122 -28.08 -12.99 24.29
N ALA A 123 -27.54 -12.55 25.43
CA ALA A 123 -26.44 -11.60 25.49
C ALA A 123 -25.19 -12.10 24.76
N ALA A 124 -24.82 -13.38 24.91
CA ALA A 124 -23.63 -13.94 24.27
C ALA A 124 -23.76 -14.05 22.74
N ILE A 125 -24.92 -14.51 22.25
CA ILE A 125 -25.18 -14.67 20.81
C ILE A 125 -25.25 -13.30 20.13
N VAL A 126 -25.98 -12.36 20.72
CA VAL A 126 -26.11 -11.00 20.19
C VAL A 126 -24.77 -10.28 20.21
N LYS A 127 -23.98 -10.43 21.29
CA LYS A 127 -22.63 -9.85 21.39
C LYS A 127 -21.70 -10.37 20.29
N ASN A 128 -21.62 -11.68 20.08
CA ASN A 128 -20.78 -12.25 19.01
C ASN A 128 -21.24 -11.78 17.62
N ALA A 129 -22.55 -11.75 17.36
CA ALA A 129 -23.09 -11.28 16.09
C ALA A 129 -22.75 -9.79 15.84
N GLN A 130 -22.84 -8.96 16.88
CA GLN A 130 -22.49 -7.54 16.81
C GLN A 130 -21.00 -7.31 16.62
N GLU A 131 -20.15 -8.03 17.34
CA GLU A 131 -18.70 -7.96 17.17
C GLU A 131 -18.30 -8.32 15.74
N GLN A 132 -18.84 -9.42 15.20
CA GLN A 132 -18.58 -9.81 13.81
C GLN A 132 -19.11 -8.80 12.80
N ALA A 133 -20.33 -8.27 13.01
CA ALA A 133 -20.89 -7.23 12.16
C ALA A 133 -20.02 -5.96 12.16
N MET A 134 -19.54 -5.56 13.34
CA MET A 134 -18.69 -4.38 13.50
C MET A 134 -17.30 -4.59 12.91
N ILE A 135 -16.70 -5.76 13.10
CA ILE A 135 -15.42 -6.12 12.44
C ILE A 135 -15.58 -6.06 10.92
N ASN A 136 -16.64 -6.64 10.38
CA ASN A 136 -16.89 -6.65 8.94
C ASN A 136 -17.13 -5.23 8.40
N ALA A 137 -17.93 -4.43 9.10
CA ALA A 137 -18.16 -3.02 8.75
C ALA A 137 -16.85 -2.23 8.78
N THR A 138 -16.03 -2.44 9.80
CA THR A 138 -14.74 -1.75 9.95
C THR A 138 -13.81 -2.13 8.80
N LYS A 139 -13.66 -3.43 8.49
CA LYS A 139 -12.88 -3.93 7.34
C LYS A 139 -13.37 -3.33 6.02
N MET A 140 -14.67 -3.26 5.80
CA MET A 140 -15.25 -2.65 4.60
C MET A 140 -14.96 -1.14 4.48
N MET A 141 -14.88 -0.44 5.60
CA MET A 141 -14.56 0.99 5.66
C MET A 141 -13.06 1.28 5.76
N SER A 142 -12.22 0.24 5.73
CA SER A 142 -10.79 0.35 5.93
C SER A 142 -10.12 1.21 4.86
N PRO A 143 -9.21 2.13 5.26
CA PRO A 143 -8.38 2.88 4.32
C PRO A 143 -7.24 2.05 3.74
N TYR A 144 -7.22 0.74 4.04
CA TYR A 144 -6.29 -0.26 3.53
C TYR A 144 -7.07 -1.47 3.02
N THR A 145 -6.58 -2.07 1.95
CA THR A 145 -6.91 -3.46 1.61
C THR A 145 -5.62 -4.18 1.30
N ILE A 146 -5.21 -5.03 2.24
CA ILE A 146 -3.89 -5.67 2.26
C ILE A 146 -4.04 -7.15 2.63
N SER A 147 -3.14 -7.96 2.11
CA SER A 147 -2.99 -9.36 2.47
C SER A 147 -1.68 -9.56 3.23
N GLY A 148 -1.62 -10.59 4.06
CA GLY A 148 -0.44 -10.99 4.84
C GLY A 148 0.05 -12.39 4.49
N GLY A 149 1.05 -12.86 5.23
CA GLY A 149 1.53 -14.26 5.16
C GLY A 149 2.09 -14.65 3.78
N ASP A 150 1.85 -15.90 3.38
CA ASP A 150 2.43 -16.46 2.15
C ASP A 150 1.95 -15.76 0.88
N LYS A 151 0.69 -15.27 0.86
CA LYS A 151 0.17 -14.51 -0.28
C LYS A 151 0.96 -13.21 -0.42
N ALA A 152 1.18 -12.48 0.68
CA ALA A 152 1.97 -11.25 0.65
C ALA A 152 3.41 -11.50 0.16
N LYS A 153 4.05 -12.55 0.69
CA LYS A 153 5.39 -12.96 0.29
C LYS A 153 5.51 -13.27 -1.21
N LYS A 154 4.55 -14.04 -1.76
CA LYS A 154 4.50 -14.37 -3.20
C LYS A 154 4.33 -13.12 -4.07
N ILE A 155 3.44 -12.21 -3.67
CA ILE A 155 3.24 -10.93 -4.37
C ILE A 155 4.53 -10.11 -4.34
N LEU A 156 5.19 -9.99 -3.18
CA LEU A 156 6.43 -9.22 -3.05
C LEU A 156 7.59 -9.81 -3.85
N LYS A 157 7.71 -11.14 -3.91
CA LYS A 157 8.67 -11.83 -4.79
C LYS A 157 8.44 -11.47 -6.26
N GLN A 158 7.19 -11.45 -6.71
CA GLN A 158 6.88 -10.99 -8.06
C GLN A 158 7.23 -9.51 -8.24
N MET A 159 6.90 -8.65 -7.28
CA MET A 159 7.23 -7.23 -7.35
C MET A 159 8.73 -6.96 -7.42
N LEU A 160 9.56 -7.75 -6.72
CA LEU A 160 11.02 -7.62 -6.76
C LEU A 160 11.65 -8.10 -8.07
N ALA A 161 11.01 -9.05 -8.76
CA ALA A 161 11.48 -9.57 -10.04
C ALA A 161 10.88 -8.86 -11.26
N GLY A 162 9.76 -8.14 -11.05
CA GLY A 162 8.99 -7.49 -12.10
C GLY A 162 9.43 -6.07 -12.42
N LYS A 163 8.76 -5.45 -13.39
CA LYS A 163 9.07 -4.08 -13.85
C LYS A 163 7.94 -3.10 -13.63
N VAL A 164 6.70 -3.56 -13.68
CA VAL A 164 5.50 -2.72 -13.53
C VAL A 164 4.48 -3.40 -12.64
N LEU A 165 3.95 -2.65 -11.69
CA LEU A 165 2.76 -3.03 -10.92
C LEU A 165 1.57 -2.21 -11.40
N LYS A 166 0.56 -2.90 -11.92
CA LYS A 166 -0.76 -2.33 -12.18
C LYS A 166 -1.71 -2.75 -11.07
N TYR A 167 -2.52 -1.83 -10.59
CA TYR A 167 -3.55 -2.13 -9.60
C TYR A 167 -4.86 -1.47 -9.97
N ARG A 168 -5.95 -2.07 -9.49
CA ARG A 168 -7.26 -1.44 -9.52
C ARG A 168 -8.01 -1.68 -8.23
N THR A 169 -8.83 -0.71 -7.85
CA THR A 169 -9.74 -0.81 -6.73
C THR A 169 -11.17 -0.86 -7.25
N VAL A 170 -11.98 -1.74 -6.68
CA VAL A 170 -13.42 -1.83 -6.92
C VAL A 170 -14.10 -1.48 -5.61
N GLY A 171 -14.60 -0.24 -5.56
CA GLY A 171 -15.31 0.30 -4.41
C GLY A 171 -16.68 -0.35 -4.22
N ILE A 172 -17.24 -0.19 -3.02
CA ILE A 172 -18.62 -0.61 -2.72
C ILE A 172 -19.57 0.19 -3.62
N ASN A 173 -20.43 -0.50 -4.37
CA ASN A 173 -21.42 0.09 -5.27
C ASN A 173 -20.84 0.96 -6.41
N GLN A 174 -19.60 0.73 -6.84
CA GLN A 174 -19.02 1.45 -7.98
C GLN A 174 -19.03 0.62 -9.26
N ALA A 175 -19.59 1.19 -10.33
CA ALA A 175 -19.58 0.59 -11.67
C ALA A 175 -18.21 0.71 -12.37
N ALA A 176 -17.41 1.70 -11.97
CA ALA A 176 -16.08 1.95 -12.52
C ALA A 176 -14.99 1.64 -11.46
N SER A 177 -13.88 1.07 -11.91
CA SER A 177 -12.70 0.83 -11.07
C SER A 177 -11.70 1.97 -11.20
N THR A 178 -11.16 2.45 -10.08
CA THR A 178 -9.97 3.33 -10.12
C THR A 178 -8.75 2.47 -10.38
N THR A 179 -7.92 2.86 -11.35
CA THR A 179 -6.70 2.12 -11.72
C THR A 179 -5.46 2.95 -11.44
N GLY A 180 -4.34 2.29 -11.25
CA GLY A 180 -3.04 2.93 -11.17
C GLY A 180 -1.93 2.00 -11.65
N GLU A 181 -0.80 2.61 -11.97
CA GLU A 181 0.37 1.93 -12.49
C GLU A 181 1.62 2.57 -11.88
N VAL A 182 2.55 1.73 -11.42
CA VAL A 182 3.83 2.18 -10.86
C VAL A 182 4.97 1.33 -11.38
N ALA A 183 6.12 1.95 -11.60
CA ALA A 183 7.34 1.23 -11.91
C ALA A 183 7.85 0.46 -10.68
N LEU A 184 8.32 -0.75 -10.89
CA LEU A 184 9.06 -1.56 -9.92
C LEU A 184 10.55 -1.35 -10.19
N ASP A 185 11.07 -0.22 -9.73
CA ASP A 185 12.44 0.19 -9.94
C ASP A 185 13.35 -0.26 -8.76
N PRO A 186 14.68 -0.06 -8.84
CA PRO A 186 15.58 -0.44 -7.75
C PRO A 186 15.26 0.20 -6.39
N SER A 187 14.51 1.32 -6.35
CA SER A 187 14.15 1.97 -5.09
C SER A 187 13.16 1.15 -4.25
N LEU A 188 12.41 0.23 -4.87
CA LEU A 188 11.57 -0.72 -4.15
C LEU A 188 12.40 -1.63 -3.26
N ALA A 189 13.39 -2.32 -3.84
CA ALA A 189 14.24 -3.26 -3.11
C ALA A 189 14.98 -2.56 -1.97
N GLU A 190 15.51 -1.36 -2.23
CA GLU A 190 16.18 -0.57 -1.21
C GLU A 190 15.23 -0.13 -0.09
N SER A 191 14.02 0.33 -0.43
CA SER A 191 13.02 0.72 0.58
C SER A 191 12.54 -0.48 1.41
N LEU A 192 12.38 -1.65 0.81
CA LEU A 192 12.03 -2.88 1.54
C LEU A 192 13.15 -3.24 2.54
N ARG A 193 14.41 -3.16 2.13
CA ARG A 193 15.56 -3.37 3.01
C ARG A 193 15.58 -2.39 4.18
N LEU A 194 15.32 -1.10 3.93
CA LEU A 194 15.20 -0.07 4.98
C LEU A 194 14.02 -0.32 5.93
N ALA A 195 12.94 -0.91 5.44
CA ALA A 195 11.81 -1.39 6.26
C ALA A 195 12.11 -2.71 6.99
N GLY A 196 13.31 -3.28 6.83
CA GLY A 196 13.71 -4.55 7.42
C GLY A 196 13.04 -5.77 6.77
N ILE A 197 12.63 -5.66 5.51
CA ILE A 197 12.07 -6.76 4.70
C ILE A 197 13.17 -7.21 3.74
N ASP A 198 13.79 -8.35 4.03
CA ASP A 198 14.85 -8.92 3.19
C ASP A 198 14.28 -9.90 2.16
N ALA A 199 14.80 -9.89 0.93
CA ALA A 199 14.38 -10.78 -0.14
C ALA A 199 14.51 -12.28 0.23
N ALA A 200 15.51 -12.65 1.02
CA ALA A 200 15.71 -14.01 1.51
C ALA A 200 14.65 -14.45 2.55
N SER A 201 13.96 -13.50 3.19
CA SER A 201 12.91 -13.76 4.18
C SER A 201 11.50 -13.89 3.58
N LEU A 202 11.37 -13.51 2.30
CA LEU A 202 10.14 -13.64 1.51
C LEU A 202 9.99 -15.04 0.95
#